data_AF-A0A180FX12-F1
#
_entry.id   AF-A0A180FX12-F1
#
_cell.length_a   1.000
_cell.length_b   1.000
_cell.length_c   1.000
_cell.angle_alpha   90.00
_cell.angle_beta   90.00
_cell.angle_gamma   90.00
#
_symmetry.space_group_name_H-M   'P 1'
#
loop_
_entity.id
_entity.type
_entity.pdbx_description
1 polymer ?
#
loop_
_entity_poly.entity_id
_entity_poly.type
_entity_poly.pdbx_seq_one_letter_code
_entity_poly.pdbx_strand_id
1 'polypeptide(L)'
;MANTRNQGPSAASDKNPGAPKNDAYSPDKDHVNVPKFDGSNFPLWERKIKMHLRPRRLETYIEEPMSKEPDKDELQGALRTCSILSEAISNAIFTSVINDSNEKDPFAIWTDIKTIYASDSLLSVFQVWNKWLNIQYNKDLNTYIIEMEESLAEFSSLGLKVLDELIGCGI
;
A
#
# COMPACT_ATOMS: atom_id res chain seq x y z
N MET A 1 -72.74 -21.99 27.28
CA MET A 1 -71.48 -22.14 26.51
C MET A 1 -70.52 -21.09 27.01
N ALA A 2 -69.55 -21.48 27.84
CA ALA A 2 -68.62 -20.57 28.51
C ALA A 2 -67.34 -20.45 27.67
N ASN A 3 -66.98 -19.23 27.28
CA ASN A 3 -65.72 -18.90 26.62
C ASN A 3 -64.65 -18.65 27.68
N THR A 4 -63.66 -19.53 27.77
CA THR A 4 -62.48 -19.34 28.62
C THR A 4 -61.32 -18.82 27.79
N ARG A 5 -60.92 -17.58 28.08
CA ARG A 5 -59.76 -16.87 27.53
C ARG A 5 -58.51 -17.33 28.29
N ASN A 6 -57.63 -18.08 27.64
CA ASN A 6 -56.26 -18.33 28.14
C ASN A 6 -55.27 -17.47 27.34
N GLN A 7 -54.63 -16.53 28.05
CA GLN A 7 -53.39 -15.89 27.63
C GLN A 7 -52.22 -16.68 28.26
N GLY A 8 -51.29 -17.14 27.43
CA GLY A 8 -49.97 -17.61 27.83
C GLY A 8 -48.89 -16.81 27.10
N PRO A 9 -47.73 -16.51 27.71
CA PRO A 9 -46.77 -15.54 27.17
C PRO A 9 -45.73 -16.16 26.23
N SER A 10 -45.38 -15.34 25.23
CA SER A 10 -44.10 -15.17 24.52
C SER A 10 -43.08 -16.31 24.42
N ALA A 11 -42.80 -16.73 23.19
CA ALA A 11 -41.44 -17.02 22.75
C ALA A 11 -41.23 -16.39 21.36
N ALA A 12 -40.39 -15.36 21.33
CA ALA A 12 -40.08 -14.54 20.18
C ALA A 12 -39.41 -15.36 19.07
N SER A 13 -39.97 -15.25 17.87
CA SER A 13 -39.33 -15.62 16.62
C SER A 13 -38.50 -14.44 16.12
N ASP A 14 -37.23 -14.37 16.51
CA ASP A 14 -36.24 -13.50 15.86
C ASP A 14 -35.15 -14.36 15.22
N LYS A 15 -35.48 -14.94 14.06
CA LYS A 15 -34.45 -15.33 13.09
C LYS A 15 -34.08 -14.08 12.32
N ASN A 16 -33.09 -13.35 12.83
CA ASN A 16 -32.41 -12.32 12.07
C ASN A 16 -31.71 -13.02 10.89
N PRO A 17 -32.03 -12.72 9.61
CA PRO A 17 -31.23 -13.23 8.51
C PRO A 17 -29.92 -12.44 8.53
N GLY A 18 -28.84 -13.10 8.94
CA GLY A 18 -27.49 -12.54 8.87
C GLY A 18 -27.25 -11.97 7.47
N ALA A 19 -26.76 -10.72 7.43
CA ALA A 19 -26.41 -10.06 6.18
C ALA A 19 -25.56 -10.99 5.31
N PRO A 20 -25.76 -11.02 3.97
CA PRO A 20 -24.99 -11.89 3.11
C PRO A 20 -23.53 -11.41 3.12
N LYS A 21 -22.66 -12.15 3.82
CA LYS A 21 -21.20 -12.03 3.71
C LYS A 21 -20.77 -12.66 2.39
N ASN A 22 -21.06 -11.99 1.28
CA ASN A 22 -20.55 -12.40 -0.03
C ASN A 22 -19.31 -11.57 -0.38
N ASP A 23 -18.20 -11.87 0.31
CA ASP A 23 -16.85 -11.36 -0.01
C ASP A 23 -16.07 -12.38 -0.87
N ALA A 24 -16.79 -13.09 -1.76
CA ALA A 24 -16.17 -13.98 -2.73
C ALA A 24 -15.25 -13.18 -3.67
N TYR A 25 -14.11 -13.78 -4.03
CA TYR A 25 -13.17 -13.23 -5.03
C TYR A 25 -13.94 -12.79 -6.28
N SER A 26 -13.71 -11.56 -6.71
CA SER A 26 -14.36 -10.99 -7.88
C SER A 26 -13.29 -10.28 -8.72
N PRO A 27 -12.93 -10.82 -9.90
CA PRO A 27 -11.84 -10.27 -10.71
C PRO A 27 -12.09 -8.79 -11.10
N ASP A 28 -13.35 -8.38 -11.29
CA ASP A 28 -13.70 -6.98 -11.56
C ASP A 28 -13.53 -6.05 -10.35
N LYS A 29 -13.73 -6.57 -9.13
CA LYS A 29 -13.57 -5.78 -7.89
C LYS A 29 -12.14 -5.78 -7.38
N ASP A 30 -11.39 -6.84 -7.68
CA ASP A 30 -10.02 -7.05 -7.22
C ASP A 30 -8.97 -6.64 -8.27
N HIS A 31 -9.40 -6.13 -9.43
CA HIS A 31 -8.49 -5.54 -10.42
C HIS A 31 -7.66 -4.41 -9.81
N VAL A 32 -6.35 -4.52 -9.94
CA VAL A 32 -5.39 -3.55 -9.43
C VAL A 32 -5.37 -2.31 -10.33
N ASN A 33 -6.02 -1.24 -9.88
CA ASN A 33 -5.90 0.11 -10.47
C ASN A 33 -4.72 0.91 -9.87
N VAL A 34 -3.77 0.23 -9.22
CA VAL A 34 -2.56 0.84 -8.67
C VAL A 34 -1.44 0.73 -9.71
N PRO A 35 -0.65 1.79 -9.96
CA PRO A 35 0.51 1.69 -10.84
C PRO A 35 1.46 0.58 -10.38
N LYS A 36 2.03 -0.16 -11.35
CA LYS A 36 3.03 -1.19 -11.06
C LYS A 36 4.26 -0.55 -10.42
N PHE A 37 4.70 -1.12 -9.31
CA PHE A 37 5.94 -0.73 -8.66
C PHE A 37 7.15 -1.27 -9.44
N ASP A 38 8.05 -0.36 -9.78
CA ASP A 38 9.30 -0.65 -10.49
C ASP A 38 10.54 -0.39 -9.62
N GLY A 39 10.35 -0.06 -8.34
CA GLY A 39 11.41 0.32 -7.40
C GLY A 39 11.41 1.81 -7.08
N SER A 40 10.73 2.62 -7.88
CA SER A 40 10.73 4.08 -7.75
C SER A 40 9.59 4.59 -6.87
N ASN A 41 9.88 5.62 -6.07
CA ASN A 41 8.91 6.32 -5.23
C ASN A 41 8.07 5.37 -4.36
N PHE A 42 8.76 4.48 -3.63
CA PHE A 42 8.17 3.51 -2.73
C PHE A 42 7.11 4.10 -1.78
N PRO A 43 7.32 5.28 -1.12
CA PRO A 43 6.33 5.86 -0.21
C PRO A 43 5.00 6.20 -0.90
N LEU A 44 5.03 6.66 -2.15
CA LEU A 44 3.80 6.93 -2.91
C LEU A 44 3.10 5.64 -3.28
N TRP A 45 3.83 4.64 -3.76
CA TRP A 45 3.27 3.34 -4.11
C TRP A 45 2.66 2.66 -2.87
N GLU A 46 3.38 2.63 -1.75
CA GLU A 46 2.93 2.05 -0.47
C GLU A 46 1.59 2.66 -0.05
N ARG A 47 1.47 3.99 -0.12
CA ARG A 47 0.23 4.70 0.20
C ARG A 47 -0.92 4.30 -0.73
N LYS A 48 -0.66 4.18 -2.03
CA LYS A 48 -1.68 3.76 -3.01
C LYS A 48 -2.16 2.34 -2.76
N ILE A 49 -1.27 1.41 -2.41
CA ILE A 49 -1.65 0.03 -2.06
C ILE A 49 -2.54 0.01 -0.83
N LYS A 50 -2.13 0.66 0.27
CA LYS A 50 -2.95 0.75 1.49
C LYS A 50 -4.34 1.34 1.19
N MET A 51 -4.41 2.41 0.40
CA MET A 51 -5.67 2.99 -0.05
C MET A 51 -6.53 2.02 -0.88
N HIS A 52 -5.91 1.11 -1.65
CA HIS A 52 -6.62 0.10 -2.43
C HIS A 52 -7.13 -1.07 -1.57
N LEU A 53 -6.38 -1.48 -0.55
CA LEU A 53 -6.74 -2.60 0.33
C LEU A 53 -7.83 -2.23 1.36
N ARG A 54 -7.82 -1.00 1.88
CA ARG A 54 -8.78 -0.48 2.88
C ARG A 54 -10.26 -0.75 2.55
N PRO A 55 -10.79 -0.29 1.40
CA PRO A 55 -12.21 -0.50 1.08
C PRO A 55 -12.56 -1.98 0.87
N ARG A 56 -11.55 -2.84 0.66
CA ARG A 56 -11.70 -4.29 0.48
C ARG A 56 -11.54 -5.08 1.79
N ARG A 57 -11.23 -4.40 2.91
CA ARG A 57 -10.92 -5.01 4.21
C ARG A 57 -9.75 -5.99 4.14
N LEU A 58 -8.75 -5.66 3.32
CA LEU A 58 -7.55 -6.49 3.11
C LEU A 58 -6.29 -5.90 3.76
N GLU A 59 -6.34 -4.68 4.30
CA GLU A 59 -5.16 -4.00 4.87
C GLU A 59 -4.55 -4.77 6.05
N THR A 60 -5.37 -5.45 6.85
CA THR A 60 -4.89 -6.23 8.02
C THR A 60 -3.90 -7.33 7.62
N TYR A 61 -4.05 -7.93 6.45
CA TYR A 61 -3.18 -9.02 5.97
C TYR A 61 -1.76 -8.57 5.62
N ILE A 62 -1.51 -7.26 5.47
CA ILE A 62 -0.16 -6.70 5.27
C ILE A 62 0.40 -6.05 6.55
N GLU A 63 -0.43 -5.87 7.58
CA GLU A 63 -0.07 -5.23 8.84
C GLU A 63 0.25 -6.25 9.93
N GLU A 64 -0.44 -7.39 9.92
CA GLU A 64 -0.34 -8.43 10.94
C GLU A 64 -0.04 -9.79 10.29
N PRO A 65 0.79 -10.63 10.94
CA PRO A 65 1.00 -11.99 10.48
C PRO A 65 -0.28 -12.81 10.62
N MET A 66 -0.47 -13.79 9.73
CA MET A 66 -1.61 -14.70 9.81
C MET A 66 -1.61 -15.51 11.12
N SER A 67 -2.80 -15.92 11.52
CA SER A 67 -3.01 -16.88 12.60
C SER A 67 -2.24 -18.18 12.32
N LYS A 68 -1.78 -18.86 13.37
CA LYS A 68 -1.11 -20.18 13.22
C LYS A 68 -2.01 -21.23 12.58
N GLU A 69 -3.32 -21.11 12.79
CA GLU A 69 -4.36 -21.98 12.22
C GLU A 69 -5.44 -21.08 11.60
N PRO A 70 -5.22 -20.57 10.37
CA PRO A 70 -6.15 -19.67 9.73
C PRO A 70 -7.41 -20.40 9.31
N ASP A 71 -8.57 -19.74 9.47
CA ASP A 71 -9.81 -20.25 8.91
C ASP A 71 -9.88 -20.05 7.39
N LYS A 72 -10.96 -20.53 6.76
CA LYS A 72 -11.12 -20.43 5.31
C LYS A 72 -11.23 -18.99 4.81
N ASP A 73 -11.85 -18.11 5.60
CA ASP A 73 -12.07 -16.71 5.23
C ASP A 73 -10.74 -15.94 5.34
N GLU A 74 -9.96 -16.21 6.39
CA GLU A 74 -8.61 -15.67 6.59
C GLU A 74 -7.68 -16.09 5.45
N LEU A 75 -7.65 -17.40 5.13
CA LEU A 75 -6.82 -17.91 4.03
C LEU A 75 -7.23 -17.29 2.68
N GLN A 76 -8.53 -17.12 2.43
CA GLN A 76 -9.01 -16.50 1.20
C GLN A 76 -8.62 -15.02 1.13
N GLY A 77 -8.74 -14.27 2.22
CA GLY A 77 -8.32 -12.87 2.28
C GLY A 77 -6.81 -12.72 2.08
N ALA A 78 -6.00 -13.62 2.65
CA ALA A 78 -4.56 -13.63 2.47
C ALA A 78 -4.18 -13.86 1.01
N LEU A 79 -4.74 -14.89 0.36
CA LEU A 79 -4.47 -15.20 -1.06
C LEU A 79 -4.93 -14.08 -2.00
N ARG A 80 -6.06 -13.43 -1.71
CA ARG A 80 -6.51 -12.23 -2.46
C ARG A 80 -5.50 -11.10 -2.35
N THR A 81 -4.96 -10.89 -1.15
CA THR A 81 -3.95 -9.87 -0.90
C THR A 81 -2.63 -10.21 -1.63
N CYS A 82 -2.18 -11.46 -1.63
CA CYS A 82 -1.04 -11.91 -2.44
C CYS A 82 -1.25 -11.63 -3.93
N SER A 83 -2.43 -11.94 -4.48
CA SER A 83 -2.77 -11.67 -5.88
C SER A 83 -2.62 -10.18 -6.20
N ILE A 84 -3.22 -9.31 -5.37
CA ILE A 84 -3.13 -7.85 -5.53
C ILE A 84 -1.67 -7.39 -5.48
N LEU A 85 -0.88 -7.86 -4.52
CA LEU A 85 0.54 -7.48 -4.41
C LEU A 85 1.33 -7.94 -5.63
N SER A 86 1.09 -9.16 -6.13
CA SER A 86 1.78 -9.71 -7.30
C SER A 86 1.49 -8.92 -8.58
N GLU A 87 0.26 -8.44 -8.75
CA GLU A 87 -0.14 -7.62 -9.89
C GLU A 87 0.38 -6.18 -9.78
N ALA A 88 0.54 -5.69 -8.55
CA ALA A 88 0.95 -4.32 -8.26
C ALA A 88 2.47 -4.08 -8.31
N ILE A 89 3.27 -5.11 -8.55
CA ILE A 89 4.73 -5.03 -8.70
C ILE A 89 5.18 -5.44 -10.11
N SER A 90 6.35 -4.99 -10.52
CA SER A 90 6.96 -5.40 -11.78
C SER A 90 7.50 -6.84 -11.71
N ASN A 91 7.66 -7.50 -12.86
CA ASN A 91 8.17 -8.87 -12.91
C ASN A 91 9.57 -9.02 -12.30
N ALA A 92 10.40 -7.98 -12.41
CA ALA A 92 11.74 -7.96 -11.80
C ALA A 92 11.65 -8.05 -10.28
N ILE A 93 10.79 -7.23 -9.66
CA ILE A 93 10.56 -7.23 -8.21
C ILE A 93 9.87 -8.52 -7.76
N PHE A 94 8.88 -8.99 -8.53
CA PHE A 94 8.20 -10.25 -8.26
C PHE A 94 9.22 -11.39 -8.10
N THR A 95 10.13 -11.52 -9.07
CA THR A 95 11.13 -12.61 -9.08
C THR A 95 12.16 -12.47 -7.97
N SER A 96 12.44 -11.26 -7.48
CA SER A 96 13.39 -11.05 -6.39
C SER A 96 12.79 -11.20 -4.99
N VAL A 97 11.51 -10.90 -4.83
CA VAL A 97 10.83 -10.84 -3.52
C VAL A 97 10.03 -12.10 -3.25
N ILE A 98 9.26 -12.57 -4.22
CA ILE A 98 8.30 -13.66 -4.02
C ILE A 98 8.97 -15.00 -4.33
N ASN A 99 8.85 -15.94 -3.40
CA ASN A 99 9.43 -17.28 -3.46
C ASN A 99 8.50 -18.31 -2.80
N ASP A 100 8.84 -19.59 -2.93
CA ASP A 100 8.03 -20.71 -2.42
C ASP A 100 7.70 -20.62 -0.91
N SER A 101 8.50 -19.89 -0.13
CA SER A 101 8.28 -19.75 1.32
C SER A 101 7.30 -18.65 1.69
N ASN A 102 7.16 -17.60 0.86
CA ASN A 102 6.31 -16.43 1.17
C ASN A 102 5.14 -16.25 0.19
N GLU A 103 5.02 -17.03 -0.89
CA GLU A 103 3.99 -16.86 -1.94
C GLU A 103 2.53 -16.84 -1.44
N LYS A 104 2.27 -17.40 -0.26
CA LYS A 104 0.94 -17.45 0.39
C LYS A 104 0.82 -16.56 1.62
N ASP A 105 1.88 -15.82 1.95
CA ASP A 105 1.94 -14.96 3.13
C ASP A 105 2.09 -13.49 2.70
N PRO A 106 0.97 -12.75 2.62
CA PRO A 106 1.00 -11.34 2.21
C PRO A 106 1.76 -10.45 3.19
N PHE A 107 1.80 -10.81 4.48
CA PHE A 107 2.55 -10.06 5.48
C PHE A 107 4.06 -10.22 5.26
N ALA A 108 4.51 -11.44 4.96
CA ALA A 108 5.90 -11.71 4.61
C ALA A 108 6.31 -10.98 3.32
N ILE A 109 5.52 -11.11 2.24
CA ILE A 109 5.77 -10.40 0.97
C ILE A 109 5.87 -8.89 1.21
N TRP A 110 4.89 -8.31 1.91
CA TRP A 110 4.87 -6.88 2.20
C TRP A 110 6.07 -6.42 3.04
N THR A 111 6.50 -7.25 3.99
CA THR A 111 7.66 -6.99 4.83
C THR A 111 8.96 -7.03 4.04
N ASP A 112 9.11 -7.99 3.13
CA ASP A 112 10.28 -8.09 2.25
C ASP A 112 10.38 -6.86 1.33
N ILE A 113 9.26 -6.44 0.72
CA ILE A 113 9.22 -5.22 -0.11
C ILE A 113 9.62 -3.99 0.73
N LYS A 114 9.04 -3.81 1.92
CA LYS A 114 9.40 -2.69 2.81
C LYS A 114 10.89 -2.71 3.16
N THR A 115 11.42 -3.87 3.51
CA THR A 115 12.82 -4.03 3.92
C THR A 115 13.79 -3.61 2.82
N ILE A 116 13.49 -4.00 1.58
CA ILE A 116 14.34 -3.68 0.43
C ILE A 116 14.19 -2.19 0.04
N TYR A 117 12.96 -1.69 -0.10
CA TYR A 117 12.73 -0.42 -0.79
C TYR A 117 12.50 0.79 0.14
N ALA A 118 12.20 0.59 1.42
CA ALA A 118 12.03 1.73 2.34
C ALA A 118 13.36 2.47 2.59
N SER A 119 14.44 1.72 2.83
CA SER A 119 15.78 2.29 3.02
C SER A 119 16.32 2.91 1.74
N ASP A 120 16.16 2.25 0.59
CA ASP A 120 16.60 2.78 -0.70
C ASP A 120 15.85 4.07 -1.08
N SER A 121 14.55 4.15 -0.79
CA SER A 121 13.80 5.38 -0.99
C SER A 121 14.27 6.51 -0.06
N LEU A 122 14.57 6.21 1.21
CA LEU A 122 15.09 7.22 2.14
C LEU A 122 16.48 7.70 1.70
N LEU A 123 17.33 6.79 1.25
CA LEU A 123 18.66 7.11 0.71
C LEU A 123 18.54 7.99 -0.54
N SER A 124 17.61 7.67 -1.44
CA SER A 124 17.35 8.47 -2.65
C SER A 124 16.95 9.89 -2.29
N VAL A 125 16.04 10.06 -1.32
CA VAL A 125 15.66 11.39 -0.80
C VAL A 125 16.88 12.13 -0.25
N PHE A 126 17.71 11.46 0.55
CA PHE A 126 18.91 12.06 1.14
C PHE A 126 19.94 12.47 0.08
N GLN A 127 20.13 11.66 -0.96
CA GLN A 127 21.05 11.95 -2.07
C GLN A 127 20.63 13.21 -2.84
N VAL A 128 19.34 13.34 -3.19
CA VAL A 128 18.83 14.54 -3.88
C VAL A 128 18.96 15.78 -2.99
N TRP A 129 18.70 15.67 -1.69
CA TRP A 129 18.92 16.76 -0.73
C TRP A 129 20.40 17.17 -0.63
N ASN A 130 21.33 16.23 -0.57
CA ASN A 130 22.76 16.56 -0.53
C ASN A 130 23.23 17.16 -1.85
N LYS A 131 22.75 16.65 -3.00
CA LYS A 131 23.02 17.25 -4.31
C LYS A 131 22.59 18.71 -4.30
N TRP A 132 21.36 18.99 -3.91
CA TRP A 132 20.82 20.35 -3.78
C TRP A 132 21.68 21.25 -2.89
N LEU A 133 22.04 20.79 -1.69
CA LEU A 133 22.87 21.55 -0.74
C LEU A 133 24.30 21.80 -1.25
N ASN A 134 24.79 20.97 -2.16
CA ASN A 134 26.13 21.09 -2.73
C ASN A 134 26.18 21.96 -4.00
N ILE A 135 25.03 22.38 -4.53
CA ILE A 135 24.99 23.33 -5.66
C ILE A 135 25.47 24.69 -5.16
N GLN A 136 26.53 25.19 -5.78
CA GLN A 136 27.16 26.47 -5.46
C GLN A 136 27.32 27.32 -6.71
N TYR A 137 27.11 28.62 -6.58
CA TYR A 137 27.33 29.53 -7.68
C TYR A 137 28.83 29.70 -7.96
N ASN A 138 29.27 29.31 -9.17
CA ASN A 138 30.67 29.35 -9.58
C ASN A 138 30.98 30.39 -10.68
N LYS A 139 30.18 31.46 -10.75
CA LYS A 139 30.23 32.49 -11.82
C LYS A 139 29.74 32.05 -13.20
N ASP A 140 29.14 30.86 -13.30
CA ASP A 140 28.35 30.45 -14.44
C ASP A 140 26.87 30.29 -14.04
N LEU A 141 26.07 31.31 -14.40
CA LEU A 141 24.65 31.32 -14.06
C LEU A 141 23.86 30.24 -14.79
N ASN A 142 24.24 29.89 -16.03
CA ASN A 142 23.50 28.90 -16.81
C ASN A 142 23.69 27.52 -16.21
N THR A 143 24.94 27.16 -15.89
CA THR A 143 25.24 25.89 -15.24
C THR A 143 24.54 25.79 -13.88
N TYR A 144 24.57 26.86 -13.08
CA TYR A 144 23.88 26.91 -11.79
C TYR A 144 22.36 26.70 -11.92
N ILE A 145 21.70 27.35 -12.88
CA ILE A 145 20.25 27.19 -13.11
C ILE A 145 19.94 25.76 -13.54
N ILE A 146 20.72 25.18 -14.45
CA ILE A 146 20.51 23.80 -14.93
C ILE A 146 20.59 22.80 -13.77
N GLU A 147 21.64 22.88 -12.93
CA GLU A 147 21.81 21.98 -11.78
C GLU A 147 20.65 22.09 -10.77
N MET A 148 20.11 23.30 -10.60
CA MET A 148 18.93 23.54 -9.76
C MET A 148 17.66 22.96 -10.37
N GLU A 149 17.41 23.19 -11.65
CA GLU A 149 16.25 22.64 -12.36
C GLU A 149 16.24 21.11 -12.36
N GLU A 150 17.41 20.49 -12.59
CA GLU A 150 17.58 19.03 -12.48
C GLU A 150 17.24 18.52 -11.08
N SER A 151 17.76 19.17 -10.03
CA SER A 151 17.48 18.75 -8.65
C SER A 151 16.01 18.95 -8.27
N LEU A 152 15.36 20.02 -8.76
CA LEU A 152 13.92 20.23 -8.59
C LEU A 152 13.10 19.17 -9.32
N ALA A 153 13.50 18.76 -10.52
CA ALA A 153 12.88 17.67 -11.24
C ALA A 153 13.02 16.34 -10.47
N GLU A 154 14.19 16.05 -9.91
CA GLU A 154 14.45 14.89 -9.06
C GLU A 154 13.57 14.91 -7.79
N PHE A 155 13.47 16.05 -7.09
CA PHE A 155 12.56 16.23 -5.95
C PHE A 155 11.10 15.93 -6.32
N SER A 156 10.65 16.48 -7.45
CA SER A 156 9.29 16.25 -7.97
C SER A 156 9.04 14.77 -8.28
N SER A 157 10.02 14.08 -8.86
CA SER A 157 9.93 12.64 -9.16
C SER A 157 9.78 11.78 -7.90
N LEU A 158 10.41 12.21 -6.80
CA LEU A 158 10.29 11.60 -5.47
C LEU A 158 9.03 12.03 -4.71
N GLY A 159 8.21 12.90 -5.29
CA GLY A 159 7.00 13.43 -4.65
C GLY A 159 7.27 14.40 -3.50
N LEU A 160 8.47 14.98 -3.44
CA LEU A 160 8.85 15.99 -2.46
C LEU A 160 8.39 17.35 -2.94
N LYS A 161 7.64 18.06 -2.08
CA LYS A 161 7.24 19.45 -2.34
C LYS A 161 8.32 20.38 -1.80
N VAL A 162 9.04 21.05 -2.69
CA VAL A 162 9.89 22.18 -2.32
C VAL A 162 8.98 23.37 -2.02
N LEU A 163 9.18 24.04 -0.88
CA LEU A 163 8.37 25.20 -0.49
C LEU A 163 8.60 26.34 -1.50
N ASP A 164 7.51 26.92 -2.01
CA ASP A 164 7.55 27.98 -3.04
C ASP A 164 8.36 29.23 -2.64
N GLU A 165 8.55 29.46 -1.33
CA GLU A 165 9.10 30.69 -0.77
C GLU A 165 10.58 30.59 -0.34
N LEU A 166 11.18 29.39 -0.31
CA LEU A 166 12.53 29.21 0.24
C LEU A 166 13.46 28.52 -0.76
N ILE A 167 14.12 29.32 -1.59
CA ILE A 167 15.32 28.91 -2.35
C ILE A 167 16.53 29.32 -1.50
N GLY A 168 16.80 28.52 -0.46
CA GLY A 168 18.02 28.64 0.33
C GLY A 168 19.13 27.86 -0.34
N CYS A 169 20.12 28.57 -0.88
CA CYS A 169 21.29 27.98 -1.53
C CYS A 169 22.53 28.56 -0.87
N GLY A 170 23.55 27.73 -0.65
CA GLY A 170 24.84 28.19 -0.13
C GLY A 170 25.45 29.20 -1.12
N ILE A 171 25.78 30.38 -0.61
CA ILE A 171 26.55 31.41 -1.33
C ILE A 171 28.04 31.06 -1.24
#